data_AF-A0A529MUC4-F1
#
_entry.id   AF-A0A529MUC4-F1
#
_cell.length_a   1.000
_cell.length_b   1.000
_cell.length_c   1.000
_cell.angle_alpha   90.00
_cell.angle_beta   90.00
_cell.angle_gamma   90.00
#
_symmetry.space_group_name_H-M   'P 1'
#
loop_
_entity.id
_entity.type
_entity.pdbx_description
1 polymer ?
#
loop_
_entity_poly.entity_id
_entity_poly.type
_entity_poly.pdbx_seq_one_letter_code
_entity_poly.pdbx_strand_id
1 'polypeptide(L)'
;DVGSKYRGAQGLDPEFIKKLEKQFGFDKPPLERFGMMLWNYIRFDFGDSYFRDISVLNLILEKMPVSISIGLWITLLSYLISIPLGIRKAVQDGSTFDVWTSGVVIVGYAIPGFLFGILLMVLFAGGSFWDW
;
A
#
# COMPACT_ATOMS: atom_id res chain seq x y z
N ASP A 1 -14.37 45.51 -17.06
CA ASP A 1 -15.12 44.24 -16.97
C ASP A 1 -14.22 43.06 -16.65
N VAL A 2 -14.39 42.56 -15.43
CA VAL A 2 -13.70 41.41 -14.85
C VAL A 2 -14.41 40.14 -15.32
N GLY A 3 -13.68 39.21 -15.91
CA GLY A 3 -14.25 37.93 -16.34
C GLY A 3 -13.17 36.94 -16.77
N SER A 4 -12.22 36.67 -15.88
CA SER A 4 -11.32 35.52 -16.00
C SER A 4 -12.18 34.26 -16.19
N LYS A 5 -12.31 33.78 -17.43
CA LYS A 5 -12.87 32.47 -17.75
C LYS A 5 -11.90 31.43 -17.20
N TYR A 6 -12.11 31.08 -15.94
CA TYR A 6 -11.47 29.97 -15.27
C TYR A 6 -11.61 28.73 -16.16
N ARG A 7 -10.51 28.20 -16.71
CA ARG A 7 -10.54 27.04 -17.62
C ARG A 7 -11.11 25.78 -16.96
N GLY A 8 -11.10 25.73 -15.62
CA GLY A 8 -11.76 24.69 -14.83
C GLY A 8 -13.29 24.85 -14.70
N ALA A 9 -13.87 25.95 -15.18
CA ALA A 9 -15.32 26.19 -15.21
C ALA A 9 -15.93 25.98 -16.61
N GLN A 10 -15.11 25.75 -17.64
CA GLN A 10 -15.60 25.14 -18.88
C GLN A 10 -15.83 23.67 -18.56
N GLY A 11 -17.11 23.30 -18.39
CA GLY A 11 -17.50 21.90 -18.22
C GLY A 11 -16.89 21.04 -19.32
N LEU A 12 -16.59 19.79 -18.98
CA LEU A 12 -16.18 18.78 -19.97
C LEU A 12 -17.22 18.74 -21.10
N ASP A 13 -16.75 18.49 -22.33
CA ASP A 13 -17.62 18.37 -23.50
C ASP A 13 -18.80 17.40 -23.20
N PRO A 14 -20.06 17.80 -23.38
CA PRO A 14 -21.22 16.94 -23.09
C PRO A 14 -21.16 15.57 -23.78
N GLU A 15 -20.55 15.47 -24.97
CA GLU A 15 -20.33 14.18 -25.63
C GLU A 15 -19.30 13.31 -24.89
N PHE A 16 -18.25 13.92 -24.37
CA PHE A 16 -17.25 13.24 -23.55
C PHE A 16 -17.85 12.76 -22.23
N ILE A 17 -18.71 13.56 -21.59
CA ILE A 17 -19.43 13.17 -20.36
C ILE A 17 -20.30 11.94 -20.64
N LYS A 18 -21.11 11.95 -21.71
CA LYS A 18 -21.95 10.79 -22.09
C LYS A 18 -21.12 9.53 -22.37
N LYS A 19 -19.96 9.70 -22.99
CA LYS A 19 -19.02 8.58 -23.24
C LYS A 19 -18.50 8.00 -21.92
N LEU A 20 -18.12 8.84 -20.96
CA LEU A 20 -17.69 8.41 -19.63
C LEU A 20 -18.84 7.77 -18.84
N GLU A 21 -20.04 8.34 -18.87
CA GLU A 21 -21.22 7.78 -18.20
C GLU A 21 -21.49 6.34 -18.66
N LYS A 22 -21.43 6.10 -19.97
CA LYS A 22 -21.59 4.76 -20.54
C LYS A 22 -20.42 3.83 -20.23
N GLN A 23 -19.19 4.34 -20.23
CA GLN A 23 -17.99 3.56 -19.92
C GLN A 23 -17.96 3.09 -18.45
N PHE A 24 -18.41 3.94 -17.53
CA PHE A 24 -18.49 3.61 -16.10
C PHE A 24 -19.81 2.96 -15.68
N GLY A 25 -20.78 2.81 -16.60
CA GLY A 25 -22.09 2.29 -16.28
C GLY A 25 -22.91 3.21 -15.36
N PHE A 26 -22.64 4.52 -15.38
CA PHE A 26 -23.43 5.54 -14.67
C PHE A 26 -24.81 5.75 -15.30
N ASP A 27 -25.03 5.24 -16.51
CA ASP A 27 -26.32 5.17 -17.20
C ASP A 27 -27.26 4.08 -16.62
N LYS A 28 -26.75 3.19 -15.76
CA LYS A 28 -27.50 2.03 -15.23
C LYS A 28 -27.79 2.15 -13.74
N PRO A 29 -28.84 1.46 -13.23
CA PRO A 29 -29.12 1.38 -11.81
C PRO A 29 -27.90 0.91 -11.00
N PRO A 30 -27.66 1.45 -9.77
CA PRO A 30 -26.48 1.12 -8.97
C PRO A 30 -26.26 -0.38 -8.74
N LEU A 31 -27.35 -1.14 -8.56
CA LEU A 31 -27.31 -2.59 -8.34
C LEU A 31 -26.83 -3.34 -9.58
N GLU A 32 -27.28 -2.94 -10.77
CA GLU A 32 -26.82 -3.54 -12.03
C GLU A 32 -25.34 -3.24 -12.26
N ARG A 33 -24.91 -2.00 -12.01
CA ARG A 33 -23.49 -1.59 -12.08
C ARG A 33 -22.62 -2.44 -11.15
N PHE A 34 -23.05 -2.62 -9.91
CA PHE A 34 -22.34 -3.44 -8.94
C PHE A 34 -22.32 -4.92 -9.36
N GLY A 35 -23.43 -5.46 -9.86
CA GLY A 35 -23.51 -6.82 -10.37
C GLY A 35 -22.56 -7.07 -11.54
N MET A 36 -22.50 -6.15 -12.51
CA MET A 36 -21.54 -6.23 -13.62
C MET A 36 -20.09 -6.11 -13.14
N MET A 37 -19.79 -5.22 -12.20
CA MET A 37 -18.45 -5.10 -11.61
C MET A 37 -18.02 -6.43 -10.98
N LEU A 38 -18.87 -7.03 -10.15
CA LEU A 38 -18.58 -8.30 -9.51
C LEU A 38 -18.39 -9.43 -10.53
N TRP A 39 -19.25 -9.46 -11.55
CA TRP A 39 -19.18 -10.43 -12.64
C TRP A 39 -17.88 -10.34 -13.45
N ASN A 40 -17.38 -9.13 -13.67
CA ASN A 40 -16.11 -8.89 -14.36
C ASN A 40 -14.93 -9.29 -13.46
N TYR A 41 -14.96 -8.93 -12.18
CA TYR A 41 -13.90 -9.29 -11.22
C TYR A 41 -13.75 -10.80 -11.03
N ILE A 42 -14.86 -11.55 -10.98
CA ILE A 42 -14.83 -13.02 -10.88
C ILE A 42 -14.17 -13.65 -12.11
N ARG A 43 -14.24 -13.00 -13.28
CA ARG A 43 -13.53 -13.42 -14.49
C ARG A 43 -12.12 -12.86 -14.64
N PHE A 44 -11.62 -12.20 -13.60
CA PHE A 44 -10.33 -11.49 -13.63
C PHE A 44 -10.28 -10.35 -14.65
N ASP A 45 -11.44 -9.83 -15.07
CA ASP A 45 -11.52 -8.62 -15.87
C ASP A 45 -11.66 -7.41 -14.93
N PHE A 46 -10.52 -6.77 -14.68
CA PHE A 46 -10.43 -5.57 -13.85
C PHE A 46 -10.47 -4.28 -14.69
N GLY A 47 -10.59 -4.40 -16.02
CA GLY A 47 -10.48 -3.28 -16.96
C GLY A 47 -9.07 -2.71 -17.10
N ASP A 48 -8.99 -1.52 -17.69
CA ASP A 48 -7.76 -0.82 -18.02
C ASP A 48 -7.42 0.30 -17.03
N SER A 49 -6.13 0.49 -16.80
CA SER A 49 -5.61 1.58 -15.97
C SER A 49 -5.58 2.87 -16.77
N TYR A 50 -6.46 3.82 -16.46
CA TYR A 50 -6.49 5.16 -17.08
C TYR A 50 -5.17 5.96 -16.96
N PHE A 51 -4.32 5.64 -15.99
CA PHE A 51 -3.05 6.35 -15.76
C PHE A 51 -1.86 5.71 -16.48
N ARG A 52 -1.96 4.45 -16.88
CA ARG A 52 -0.84 3.70 -17.46
C ARG A 52 -1.18 3.03 -18.80
N ASP A 53 -2.40 3.18 -19.31
CA ASP A 53 -2.91 2.58 -20.56
C ASP A 53 -2.61 1.07 -20.70
N ILE A 54 -2.57 0.37 -19.56
CA ILE A 54 -2.37 -1.08 -19.47
C ILE A 54 -3.50 -1.71 -18.66
N SER A 55 -3.81 -2.98 -18.93
CA SER A 55 -4.78 -3.72 -18.13
C SER A 55 -4.36 -3.76 -16.66
N VAL A 56 -5.32 -3.63 -15.75
CA VAL A 56 -5.06 -3.64 -14.30
C VAL A 56 -4.45 -4.97 -13.87
N LEU A 57 -4.84 -6.08 -14.52
CA LEU A 57 -4.25 -7.39 -14.30
C LEU A 57 -2.74 -7.39 -14.57
N ASN A 58 -2.31 -6.83 -15.71
CA ASN A 58 -0.89 -6.73 -16.03
C ASN A 58 -0.13 -5.89 -15.02
N LEU A 59 -0.72 -4.78 -14.55
CA LEU A 59 -0.13 -3.97 -13.50
C LEU A 59 0.02 -4.73 -12.18
N ILE A 60 -0.98 -5.54 -11.79
CA ILE A 60 -0.92 -6.40 -10.61
C ILE A 60 0.23 -7.41 -10.75
N LEU A 61 0.30 -8.10 -11.88
CA LEU A 61 1.37 -9.08 -12.15
C LEU A 61 2.75 -8.45 -12.14
N GLU A 62 2.89 -7.21 -12.62
CA GLU A 62 4.17 -6.49 -12.61
C GLU A 62 4.62 -6.16 -11.16
N LYS A 63 3.70 -5.80 -10.27
CA LYS A 63 4.02 -5.43 -8.88
C LYS A 63 4.04 -6.61 -7.90
N MET A 64 3.45 -7.75 -8.29
CA MET A 64 3.33 -8.94 -7.47
C MET A 64 4.69 -9.53 -7.05
N PRO A 65 5.70 -9.71 -7.94
CA PRO A 65 7.01 -10.26 -7.55
C PRO A 65 7.71 -9.42 -6.49
N VAL A 66 7.63 -8.09 -6.59
CA VAL A 66 8.22 -7.18 -5.60
C VAL A 66 7.57 -7.41 -4.24
N SER A 67 6.24 -7.46 -4.19
CA SER A 67 5.49 -7.66 -2.95
C SER A 67 5.77 -9.03 -2.31
N ILE A 68 5.78 -10.09 -3.13
CA ILE A 68 6.08 -11.46 -2.68
C ILE A 68 7.49 -11.55 -2.13
N SER A 69 8.49 -10.98 -2.82
CA SER A 69 9.88 -11.05 -2.35
C SER A 69 10.05 -10.37 -0.99
N ILE A 70 9.48 -9.17 -0.80
CA ILE A 70 9.53 -8.45 0.47
C ILE A 70 8.81 -9.25 1.56
N GLY A 71 7.59 -9.75 1.28
CA GLY A 71 6.83 -10.55 2.23
C GLY A 71 7.56 -11.84 2.64
N LEU A 72 8.21 -12.51 1.69
CA LEU A 72 9.00 -13.71 1.94
C LEU A 72 10.21 -13.42 2.83
N TRP A 73 10.97 -12.37 2.53
CA TRP A 73 12.11 -11.97 3.35
C TRP A 73 11.71 -11.55 4.76
N ILE A 74 10.65 -10.75 4.90
CA ILE A 74 10.09 -10.37 6.20
C ILE A 74 9.70 -11.63 6.97
N THR A 75 8.98 -12.56 6.35
CA THR A 75 8.56 -13.81 6.99
C THR A 75 9.76 -14.62 7.45
N LEU A 76 10.73 -14.87 6.56
CA LEU A 76 11.92 -15.66 6.89
C LEU A 76 12.72 -15.04 8.03
N LEU A 77 13.04 -13.74 7.95
CA LEU A 77 13.80 -13.05 8.99
C LEU A 77 13.03 -12.97 10.31
N SER A 78 11.73 -12.70 10.26
CA SER A 78 10.90 -12.61 11.46
C SER A 78 10.88 -13.94 12.21
N TYR A 79 10.69 -15.06 11.51
CA TYR A 79 10.67 -16.37 12.15
C TYR A 79 12.06 -16.78 12.64
N LEU A 80 13.09 -16.54 11.81
CA LEU A 80 14.48 -16.87 12.16
C LEU A 80 14.98 -16.13 13.39
N ILE A 81 14.53 -14.89 13.61
CA ILE A 81 14.93 -14.08 14.77
C ILE A 81 13.98 -14.30 15.94
N SER A 82 12.67 -14.23 15.71
CA SER A 82 11.67 -14.23 16.78
C SER A 82 11.51 -15.59 17.45
N ILE A 83 11.62 -16.71 16.71
CA ILE A 83 11.48 -18.04 17.31
C ILE A 83 12.63 -18.35 18.28
N PRO A 84 13.92 -18.26 17.89
CA PRO A 84 15.02 -18.51 18.81
C PRO A 84 15.03 -17.53 19.98
N LEU A 85 14.71 -16.25 19.73
CA LEU A 85 14.59 -15.25 20.78
C LEU A 85 13.48 -15.63 21.77
N GLY A 86 12.29 -16.01 21.28
CA GLY A 86 11.17 -16.43 22.11
C GLY A 86 11.47 -17.68 22.92
N ILE A 87 12.08 -18.70 22.30
CA ILE A 87 12.51 -19.93 23.00
C ILE A 87 13.52 -19.59 24.10
N ARG A 88 14.54 -18.79 23.80
CA ARG A 88 15.58 -18.43 24.77
C ARG A 88 15.01 -17.64 25.96
N LYS A 89 14.05 -16.74 25.71
CA LYS A 89 13.36 -15.99 26.76
C LYS A 89 12.51 -16.92 27.65
N ALA A 90 11.77 -17.86 27.05
CA ALA A 90 10.97 -18.81 27.81
C ALA A 90 11.82 -19.76 28.69
N VAL A 91 13.00 -20.17 28.19
CA VAL A 91 13.93 -21.04 28.95
C VAL A 91 14.64 -20.28 30.07
N GLN A 92 14.94 -18.99 29.86
CA GLN A 92 15.65 -18.13 30.82
C GLN A 92 14.71 -17.05 31.39
N ASP A 93 13.49 -17.44 31.72
CA ASP A 93 12.45 -16.53 32.21
C ASP A 93 12.92 -15.79 33.48
N GLY A 94 12.69 -14.48 33.54
CA GLY A 94 13.13 -13.63 34.65
C GLY A 94 14.64 -13.32 34.68
N SER A 95 15.42 -13.78 33.68
CA SER A 95 16.82 -13.39 33.53
C SER A 95 16.99 -11.94 33.09
N THR A 96 18.19 -11.37 33.29
CA THR A 96 18.53 -10.03 32.78
C THR A 96 18.39 -9.93 31.26
N PHE A 97 18.63 -11.03 30.52
CA PHE A 97 18.42 -11.11 29.09
C PHE A 97 16.94 -10.96 28.72
N ASP A 98 16.06 -11.66 29.43
CA ASP A 98 14.61 -11.57 29.22
C ASP A 98 14.10 -10.14 29.48
N VAL A 99 14.48 -9.52 30.60
CA VAL A 99 14.07 -8.16 30.96
C VAL A 99 14.53 -7.13 29.91
N TRP A 100 15.80 -7.15 29.52
CA TRP A 100 16.33 -6.20 28.53
C TRP A 100 15.70 -6.38 27.15
N THR A 101 15.62 -7.62 26.67
CA THR A 101 15.03 -7.90 25.35
C THR A 101 13.53 -7.58 25.33
N SER A 102 12.81 -7.81 26.43
CA SER A 102 11.41 -7.39 26.60
C SER A 102 11.27 -5.87 26.51
N GLY A 103 12.15 -5.13 27.19
CA GLY A 103 12.17 -3.66 27.11
C GLY A 103 12.35 -3.15 25.67
N VAL A 104 13.32 -3.69 24.95
CA VAL A 104 13.56 -3.34 23.53
C VAL A 104 12.34 -3.64 22.66
N VAL A 105 11.73 -4.81 22.83
CA VAL A 105 10.53 -5.21 22.08
C VAL A 105 9.36 -4.27 22.37
N ILE A 106 9.12 -3.91 23.63
CA ILE A 106 8.05 -2.99 24.03
C ILE A 106 8.26 -1.61 23.41
N VAL A 107 9.47 -1.07 23.46
CA VAL A 107 9.80 0.22 22.84
C VAL A 107 9.56 0.17 21.33
N GLY A 108 10.03 -0.89 20.66
CA GLY A 108 9.78 -1.08 19.23
C GLY A 108 8.30 -1.16 18.88
N TYR A 109 7.49 -1.81 19.72
CA TYR A 109 6.05 -1.94 19.53
C TYR A 109 5.28 -0.62 19.79
N ALA A 110 5.82 0.25 20.64
CA ALA A 110 5.23 1.54 20.94
C ALA A 110 5.35 2.55 19.79
N ILE A 111 6.30 2.35 18.87
CA ILE A 111 6.53 3.24 17.74
C ILE A 111 5.64 2.81 16.57
N PRO A 112 4.76 3.69 16.04
CA PRO A 112 3.98 3.36 14.85
C PRO A 112 4.89 3.13 13.64
N GLY A 113 4.60 2.07 12.86
CA GLY A 113 5.50 1.60 11.80
C GLY A 113 5.85 2.67 10.74
N PHE A 114 4.92 3.57 10.42
CA PHE A 114 5.21 4.67 9.49
C PHE A 114 6.19 5.69 10.07
N LEU A 115 6.12 6.02 11.37
CA LEU A 115 7.11 6.89 12.02
C LEU A 115 8.47 6.21 12.05
N PHE A 116 8.51 4.91 12.34
CA PHE A 116 9.75 4.16 12.30
C PHE A 116 10.36 4.17 10.90
N GLY A 117 9.55 3.98 9.86
CA GLY A 117 9.98 4.11 8.46
C GLY A 117 10.55 5.49 8.12
N ILE A 118 9.88 6.56 8.56
CA ILE A 118 10.39 7.94 8.40
C ILE A 118 11.72 8.12 9.13
N LEU A 119 11.84 7.65 10.37
CA LEU A 119 13.08 7.71 11.16
C LEU A 119 14.23 6.99 10.44
N LEU A 120 13.98 5.79 9.91
CA LEU A 120 14.97 5.05 9.12
C LEU A 120 15.35 5.80 7.83
N MET A 121 14.38 6.38 7.11
CA MET A 121 14.68 7.19 5.92
C MET A 121 15.55 8.40 6.26
N VAL A 122 15.24 9.13 7.34
CA VAL A 122 16.05 10.28 7.76
C VAL A 122 17.46 9.83 8.13
N LEU A 123 17.60 8.73 8.85
CA LEU A 123 18.89 8.23 9.33
C LEU A 123 19.79 7.66 8.21
N PHE A 124 19.21 6.93 7.25
CA PHE A 124 19.97 6.18 6.24
C PHE A 124 19.91 6.79 4.84
N ALA A 125 18.86 7.52 4.49
CA ALA A 125 18.67 8.11 3.16
C ALA A 125 18.81 9.64 3.13
N GLY A 126 18.70 10.32 4.27
CA GLY A 126 18.76 11.79 4.37
C GLY A 126 20.15 12.41 4.22
N GLY A 127 21.23 11.63 4.36
CA GLY A 127 22.62 12.07 4.14
C GLY A 127 23.21 13.02 5.20
N SER A 128 22.51 14.09 5.57
CA SER A 128 23.08 15.19 6.37
C SER A 128 23.37 14.89 7.84
N PHE A 129 22.89 13.76 8.39
CA PHE A 129 23.15 13.39 9.79
C PHE A 129 24.46 12.62 9.99
N TRP A 130 25.05 12.10 8.92
CA TRP A 130 26.35 11.39 8.94
C TRP A 130 27.46 12.13 8.18
N ASP A 131 27.13 13.26 7.53
CA ASP A 131 28.11 14.20 6.99
C ASP A 131 28.71 15.01 8.17
N TRP A 132 29.79 14.50 8.75
CA TRP A 132 30.68 15.27 9.63
C TRP A 132 31.70 16.07 8.80
#